data_AF-A0A0F8YSQ6-F1
#
_entry.id   AF-A0A0F8YSQ6-F1
#
_cell.length_a   1.000
_cell.length_b   1.000
_cell.length_c   1.000
_cell.angle_alpha   90.00
_cell.angle_beta   90.00
_cell.angle_gamma   90.00
#
_symmetry.space_group_name_H-M   'P 1'
#
loop_
_entity.id
_entity.type
_entity.pdbx_description
1 polymer ?
#
loop_
_entity_poly.entity_id
_entity_poly.type
_entity_poly.pdbx_seq_one_letter_code
_entity_poly.pdbx_strand_id
1 'polypeptide(L)'
;QIKKTALKAYANPRKGGIIATGLREGDVVIGVAVTRGTDQIILATRNGQAIRFKEQDARPMGRTAAGVRGINLRKGDQVVDMAIVDPAATLLTLCENGYGKRTNFDEYRIQTRGGTGIINIKATERNGKVVGMKSIRDVDELMLITQNGKIVRTGMTGIRTIGRATQGVRIITMKVNDKLVSIARVASEDSDQQSLPFEPDESAAEPADATDADTDTGAVQPRGWSV
;
A
#
# COMPACT_ATOMS: atom_id res chain seq x y z
N GLN A 1 -10.99 3.40 1.40
CA GLN A 1 -11.52 3.02 2.75
C GLN A 1 -10.38 2.40 3.57
N ILE A 2 -10.58 2.03 4.84
CA ILE A 2 -9.64 1.18 5.58
C ILE A 2 -10.35 -0.04 6.14
N LYS A 3 -9.62 -1.13 6.35
CA LYS A 3 -10.16 -2.34 6.98
C LYS A 3 -9.07 -3.05 7.77
N LYS A 4 -9.45 -3.61 8.92
CA LYS A 4 -8.61 -4.49 9.72
C LYS A 4 -9.21 -5.89 9.72
N THR A 5 -8.40 -6.90 9.48
CA THR A 5 -8.81 -8.31 9.49
C THR A 5 -7.77 -9.10 10.26
N ALA A 6 -8.21 -10.02 11.13
CA ALA A 6 -7.30 -10.87 11.88
C ALA A 6 -6.45 -11.73 10.93
N LEU A 7 -5.14 -11.81 11.19
CA LEU A 7 -4.19 -12.51 10.31
C LEU A 7 -4.56 -13.99 10.11
N LYS A 8 -5.11 -14.64 11.14
CA LYS A 8 -5.63 -16.03 11.09
C LYS A 8 -6.66 -16.26 9.97
N ALA A 9 -7.37 -15.23 9.51
CA ALA A 9 -8.32 -15.34 8.39
C ALA A 9 -7.64 -15.65 7.03
N TYR A 10 -6.31 -15.50 6.97
CA TYR A 10 -5.47 -15.77 5.80
C TYR A 10 -4.63 -17.04 5.93
N ALA A 11 -4.81 -17.84 7.00
CA ALA A 11 -3.97 -19.01 7.28
C ALA A 11 -4.02 -20.13 6.22
N ASN A 12 -5.07 -20.19 5.39
CA ASN A 12 -5.27 -21.21 4.37
C ASN A 12 -5.43 -20.57 2.98
N PRO A 13 -4.34 -20.09 2.35
CA PRO A 13 -4.39 -19.56 0.99
C PRO A 13 -4.61 -20.69 -0.03
N ARG A 14 -5.19 -20.34 -1.18
CA ARG A 14 -5.38 -21.25 -2.33
C ARG A 14 -4.55 -20.75 -3.50
N LYS A 15 -4.19 -21.62 -4.44
CA LYS A 15 -3.44 -21.23 -5.67
C LYS A 15 -4.11 -20.08 -6.43
N GLY A 16 -5.45 -20.08 -6.52
CA GLY A 16 -6.23 -18.99 -7.16
C GLY A 16 -6.37 -17.70 -6.34
N GLY A 17 -5.67 -17.58 -5.21
CA GLY A 17 -5.81 -16.46 -4.29
C GLY A 17 -7.07 -16.51 -3.45
N ILE A 18 -7.18 -15.55 -2.55
CA ILE A 18 -8.30 -15.43 -1.61
C ILE A 18 -8.72 -13.97 -1.49
N ILE A 19 -10.04 -13.71 -1.47
CA ILE A 19 -10.56 -12.32 -1.34
C ILE A 19 -10.03 -11.71 -0.05
N ALA A 20 -9.28 -10.61 -0.15
CA ALA A 20 -8.73 -9.91 1.02
C ALA A 20 -9.59 -8.72 1.48
N THR A 21 -10.33 -8.07 0.58
CA THR A 21 -11.26 -6.97 0.91
C THR A 21 -12.34 -6.84 -0.16
N GLY A 22 -13.53 -6.42 0.25
CA GLY A 22 -14.52 -5.91 -0.70
C GLY A 22 -14.09 -4.54 -1.19
N LEU A 23 -14.05 -4.32 -2.50
CA LEU A 23 -13.81 -3.02 -3.11
C LEU A 23 -15.09 -2.52 -3.75
N ARG A 24 -15.32 -1.21 -3.65
CA ARG A 24 -16.37 -0.55 -4.44
C ARG A 24 -15.85 -0.32 -5.84
N GLU A 25 -16.75 -0.13 -6.79
CA GLU A 25 -16.37 0.24 -8.14
C GLU A 25 -15.51 1.52 -8.13
N GLY A 26 -14.38 1.48 -8.84
CA GLY A 26 -13.41 2.57 -8.89
C GLY A 26 -12.48 2.71 -7.67
N ASP A 27 -12.71 1.97 -6.57
CA ASP A 27 -11.77 1.91 -5.44
C ASP A 27 -10.63 0.93 -5.73
N VAL A 28 -9.41 1.27 -5.29
CA VAL A 28 -8.23 0.41 -5.37
C VAL A 28 -7.56 0.27 -4.00
N VAL A 29 -6.82 -0.82 -3.79
CA VAL A 29 -5.98 -0.98 -2.60
C VAL A 29 -4.69 -0.21 -2.81
N ILE A 30 -4.42 0.77 -1.94
CA ILE A 30 -3.22 1.62 -2.00
C ILE A 30 -2.12 1.20 -1.03
N GLY A 31 -2.45 0.37 -0.04
CA GLY A 31 -1.50 -0.06 0.98
C GLY A 31 -2.08 -1.14 1.89
N VAL A 32 -1.18 -1.97 2.39
CA VAL A 32 -1.46 -3.06 3.34
C VAL A 32 -0.30 -3.08 4.33
N ALA A 33 -0.60 -3.24 5.62
CA ALA A 33 0.41 -3.40 6.64
C ALA A 33 -0.11 -4.33 7.74
N VAL A 34 0.81 -5.08 8.36
CA VAL A 34 0.51 -5.89 9.56
C VAL A 34 0.61 -4.99 10.77
N THR A 35 -0.39 -5.05 11.64
CA THR A 35 -0.45 -4.27 12.88
C THR A 35 -0.64 -5.19 14.10
N ARG A 36 -0.28 -4.69 15.27
CA ARG A 36 -0.18 -5.43 16.54
C ARG A 36 -1.29 -5.11 17.54
N GLY A 37 -2.33 -4.38 17.16
CA GLY A 37 -3.45 -4.05 18.05
C GLY A 37 -3.36 -2.70 18.75
N THR A 38 -2.15 -2.14 18.85
CA THR A 38 -1.88 -0.84 19.52
C THR A 38 -1.25 0.19 18.60
N ASP A 39 -0.96 -0.19 17.35
CA ASP A 39 -0.32 0.67 16.38
C ASP A 39 -1.19 1.88 16.02
N GLN A 40 -0.53 2.91 15.50
CA GLN A 40 -1.19 4.09 14.98
C GLN A 40 -0.96 4.16 13.49
N ILE A 41 -1.99 4.54 12.76
CA ILE A 41 -2.01 4.59 11.31
C ILE A 41 -2.06 6.04 10.90
N ILE A 42 -1.24 6.40 9.92
CA ILE A 42 -1.35 7.68 9.22
C ILE A 42 -1.70 7.44 7.76
N LEU A 43 -2.67 8.22 7.26
CA LEU A 43 -3.06 8.24 5.85
C LEU A 43 -2.70 9.61 5.28
N ALA A 44 -2.20 9.66 4.05
CA ALA A 44 -1.95 10.90 3.32
C ALA A 44 -2.81 10.99 2.06
N THR A 45 -3.20 12.22 1.72
CA THR A 45 -4.00 12.51 0.53
C THR A 45 -3.20 13.22 -0.55
N ARG A 46 -3.68 13.10 -1.79
CA ARG A 46 -3.09 13.70 -2.99
C ARG A 46 -2.98 15.22 -2.87
N ASN A 47 -3.92 15.87 -2.19
CA ASN A 47 -3.93 17.32 -1.95
C ASN A 47 -3.17 17.74 -0.68
N GLY A 48 -2.38 16.85 -0.07
CA GLY A 48 -1.48 17.20 1.02
C GLY A 48 -2.14 17.29 2.38
N GLN A 49 -3.23 16.56 2.62
CA GLN A 49 -3.75 16.31 3.97
C GLN A 49 -3.19 15.01 4.53
N ALA A 50 -3.16 14.90 5.86
CA ALA A 50 -2.93 13.63 6.54
C ALA A 50 -3.80 13.48 7.78
N ILE A 51 -4.17 12.25 8.12
CA ILE A 51 -4.86 11.92 9.37
C ILE A 51 -4.12 10.79 10.09
N ARG A 52 -3.85 10.97 11.38
CA ARG A 52 -3.26 9.98 12.28
C ARG A 52 -4.33 9.53 13.26
N PHE A 53 -4.57 8.23 13.38
CA PHE A 53 -5.54 7.66 14.32
C PHE A 53 -5.06 6.30 14.85
N LYS A 54 -5.64 5.84 15.96
CA LYS A 54 -5.30 4.52 16.54
C LYS A 54 -5.97 3.41 15.73
N GLU A 55 -5.28 2.30 15.50
CA GLU A 55 -5.88 1.19 14.75
C GLU A 55 -7.12 0.56 15.43
N GLN A 56 -7.30 0.82 16.72
CA GLN A 56 -8.46 0.42 17.52
C GLN A 56 -9.76 1.15 17.11
N ASP A 57 -9.67 2.33 16.47
CA ASP A 57 -10.82 3.07 15.91
C ASP A 57 -11.49 2.32 14.73
N ALA A 58 -10.84 1.26 14.24
CA ALA A 58 -11.40 0.33 13.27
C ALA A 58 -11.54 -1.06 13.91
N ARG A 59 -12.79 -1.49 14.11
CA ARG A 59 -13.09 -2.86 14.55
C ARG A 59 -12.56 -3.89 13.53
N PRO A 60 -12.10 -5.07 13.99
CA PRO A 60 -11.82 -6.19 13.09
C PRO A 60 -13.05 -6.57 12.28
N MET A 61 -12.85 -6.94 11.02
CA MET A 61 -13.90 -7.40 10.11
C MET A 61 -13.45 -8.60 9.30
N GLY A 62 -14.42 -9.34 8.76
CA GLY A 62 -14.19 -10.41 7.83
C GLY A 62 -13.50 -9.97 6.53
N ARG A 63 -13.01 -10.96 5.79
CA ARG A 63 -12.28 -10.76 4.53
C ARG A 63 -13.12 -10.11 3.43
N THR A 64 -14.41 -10.42 3.34
CA THR A 64 -15.31 -9.89 2.30
C THR A 64 -15.86 -8.50 2.60
N ALA A 65 -15.69 -7.97 3.81
CA ALA A 65 -16.18 -6.65 4.17
C ALA A 65 -15.45 -5.53 3.40
N ALA A 66 -16.15 -4.43 3.14
CA ALA A 66 -15.60 -3.24 2.47
C ALA A 66 -14.75 -2.35 3.40
N GLY A 67 -14.96 -2.46 4.71
CA GLY A 67 -14.27 -1.66 5.71
C GLY A 67 -15.03 -0.39 6.13
N VAL A 68 -14.29 0.58 6.64
CA VAL A 68 -14.78 1.83 7.22
C VAL A 68 -13.97 3.03 6.72
N ARG A 69 -14.53 4.24 6.85
CA ARG A 69 -13.91 5.48 6.32
C ARG A 69 -12.63 5.89 7.06
N GLY A 70 -11.44 5.72 6.49
CA GLY A 70 -10.19 6.18 7.13
C GLY A 70 -10.08 7.70 7.33
N ILE A 71 -10.34 8.46 6.27
CA ILE A 71 -10.28 9.92 6.20
C ILE A 71 -11.51 10.45 5.45
N ASN A 72 -12.00 11.63 5.82
CA ASN A 72 -13.01 12.36 5.06
C ASN A 72 -12.33 13.18 3.96
N LEU A 73 -12.45 12.70 2.72
CA LEU A 73 -11.83 13.33 1.56
C LEU A 73 -12.62 14.55 1.11
N ARG A 74 -11.91 15.61 0.73
CA ARG A 74 -12.51 16.75 0.02
C ARG A 74 -12.76 16.36 -1.44
N LYS A 75 -13.61 17.13 -2.13
CA LYS A 75 -13.92 16.91 -3.54
C LYS A 75 -12.63 16.87 -4.38
N GLY A 76 -12.47 15.82 -5.20
CA GLY A 76 -11.31 15.63 -6.06
C GLY A 76 -10.01 15.25 -5.33
N ASP A 77 -10.10 14.85 -4.06
CA ASP A 77 -8.96 14.30 -3.31
C ASP A 77 -9.05 12.77 -3.22
N GLN A 78 -7.90 12.14 -3.01
CA GLN A 78 -7.80 10.69 -2.84
C GLN A 78 -6.66 10.36 -1.88
N VAL A 79 -6.76 9.20 -1.22
CA VAL A 79 -5.64 8.67 -0.43
C VAL A 79 -4.56 8.20 -1.39
N VAL A 80 -3.32 8.60 -1.14
CA VAL A 80 -2.16 8.20 -1.96
C VAL A 80 -1.29 7.19 -1.26
N ASP A 81 -1.30 7.16 0.07
CA ASP A 81 -0.43 6.26 0.83
C ASP A 81 -0.90 6.07 2.27
N MET A 82 -0.38 5.02 2.91
CA MET A 82 -0.53 4.75 4.34
C MET A 82 0.81 4.39 4.98
N ALA A 83 0.98 4.72 6.26
CA ALA A 83 2.10 4.23 7.04
C ALA A 83 1.67 3.90 8.47
N ILE A 84 2.38 2.96 9.09
CA ILE A 84 2.36 2.76 10.53
C ILE A 84 3.31 3.78 11.15
N VAL A 85 2.85 4.43 12.21
CA VAL A 85 3.67 5.37 12.97
C VAL A 85 4.77 4.59 13.70
N ASP A 86 6.03 4.94 13.43
CA ASP A 86 7.20 4.43 14.12
C ASP A 86 7.88 5.59 14.86
N PRO A 87 7.96 5.57 16.21
CA PRO A 87 8.63 6.61 16.99
C PRO A 87 10.12 6.80 16.64
N ALA A 88 10.78 5.78 16.08
CA ALA A 88 12.17 5.84 15.65
C ALA A 88 12.33 6.36 14.20
N ALA A 89 11.24 6.75 13.54
CA ALA A 89 11.24 7.19 12.16
C ALA A 89 10.55 8.55 11.99
N THR A 90 10.66 9.08 10.77
CA THR A 90 9.99 10.29 10.33
C THR A 90 9.09 10.00 9.15
N LEU A 91 8.12 10.87 8.92
CA LEU A 91 7.26 10.78 7.76
C LEU A 91 7.86 11.56 6.60
N LEU A 92 8.35 10.84 5.59
CA LEU A 92 8.70 11.43 4.30
C LEU A 92 7.43 11.65 3.49
N THR A 93 7.25 12.83 2.92
CA THR A 93 6.23 13.14 1.91
C THR A 93 6.89 13.75 0.68
N LEU A 94 6.51 13.27 -0.51
CA LEU A 94 7.05 13.69 -1.79
C LEU A 94 5.93 14.05 -2.78
N CYS A 95 6.17 15.09 -3.56
CA CYS A 95 5.26 15.62 -4.58
C CYS A 95 5.80 15.40 -6.00
N GLU A 96 4.91 15.50 -6.99
CA GLU A 96 5.17 15.18 -8.40
C GLU A 96 6.28 16.04 -9.03
N ASN A 97 6.52 17.27 -8.55
CA ASN A 97 7.58 18.14 -9.09
C ASN A 97 8.94 17.97 -8.36
N GLY A 98 9.15 16.87 -7.63
CA GLY A 98 10.43 16.56 -6.98
C GLY A 98 10.67 17.28 -5.66
N TYR A 99 9.64 17.90 -5.10
CA TYR A 99 9.67 18.54 -3.77
C TYR A 99 9.17 17.60 -2.69
N GLY A 100 9.77 17.67 -1.52
CA GLY A 100 9.37 16.85 -0.39
C GLY A 100 10.02 17.27 0.91
N LYS A 101 9.71 16.54 1.97
CA LYS A 101 10.26 16.78 3.31
C LYS A 101 10.05 15.58 4.22
N ARG A 102 10.86 15.54 5.28
CA ARG A 102 10.61 14.69 6.44
C ARG A 102 9.94 15.50 7.53
N THR A 103 9.03 14.88 8.26
CA THR A 103 8.37 15.51 9.40
C THR A 103 8.20 14.48 10.52
N ASN A 104 8.49 14.88 11.75
CA ASN A 104 8.31 14.02 12.92
C ASN A 104 6.84 13.63 13.08
N PHE A 105 6.58 12.38 13.48
CA PHE A 105 5.21 11.91 13.69
C PHE A 105 4.46 12.72 14.75
N ASP A 106 5.16 13.25 15.75
CA ASP A 106 4.55 14.03 16.85
C ASP A 106 3.93 15.35 16.41
N GLU A 107 4.34 15.89 15.26
CA GLU A 107 3.66 17.03 14.66
C GLU A 107 2.22 16.66 14.26
N TYR A 108 1.95 15.40 13.96
CA TYR A 108 0.64 14.89 13.59
C TYR A 108 -0.11 14.49 14.86
N ARG A 109 -0.95 15.40 15.38
CA ARG A 109 -1.86 15.07 16.48
C ARG A 109 -2.77 13.89 16.12
N ILE A 110 -3.03 13.03 17.10
CA ILE A 110 -4.00 11.95 16.97
C ILE A 110 -5.40 12.57 16.80
N GLN A 111 -6.17 11.99 15.88
CA GLN A 111 -7.56 12.31 15.59
C GLN A 111 -8.38 11.04 15.59
N THR A 112 -9.71 11.17 15.68
CA THR A 112 -10.62 10.06 15.40
C THR A 112 -10.60 9.75 13.90
N ARG A 113 -10.58 8.46 13.56
CA ARG A 113 -10.73 8.00 12.17
C ARG A 113 -11.95 8.66 11.50
N GLY A 114 -11.81 9.02 10.22
CA GLY A 114 -12.88 9.63 9.43
C GLY A 114 -12.98 11.15 9.57
N GLY A 115 -12.07 11.79 10.32
CA GLY A 115 -11.86 13.24 10.27
C GLY A 115 -11.31 13.71 8.92
N THR A 116 -11.24 15.03 8.71
CA THR A 116 -10.71 15.66 7.48
C THR A 116 -9.19 15.67 7.41
N GLY A 117 -8.51 15.37 8.51
CA GLY A 117 -7.06 15.45 8.62
C GLY A 117 -6.55 16.88 8.83
N ILE A 118 -5.24 17.02 8.80
CA ILE A 118 -4.50 18.27 8.93
C ILE A 118 -3.48 18.37 7.80
N ILE A 119 -2.99 19.59 7.54
CA ILE A 119 -2.01 19.82 6.48
C ILE A 119 -0.78 18.94 6.72
N ASN A 120 -0.41 18.15 5.72
CA ASN A 120 0.80 17.33 5.68
C ASN A 120 1.94 18.07 4.96
N ILE A 121 1.60 18.68 3.81
CA ILE A 121 2.47 19.49 2.97
C ILE A 121 1.62 20.47 2.16
N LYS A 122 2.15 21.65 1.84
CA LYS A 122 1.48 22.58 0.93
C LYS A 122 1.66 22.13 -0.53
N ALA A 123 0.68 21.41 -1.07
CA ALA A 123 0.63 20.96 -2.48
C ALA A 123 0.27 22.13 -3.43
N THR A 124 1.18 23.10 -3.55
CA THR A 124 1.07 24.26 -4.45
C THR A 124 1.41 23.88 -5.89
N GLU A 125 1.25 24.82 -6.84
CA GLU A 125 1.68 24.62 -8.24
C GLU A 125 3.16 24.26 -8.35
N ARG A 126 4.01 24.90 -7.52
CA ARG A 126 5.45 24.59 -7.44
C ARG A 126 5.69 23.13 -7.10
N ASN A 127 5.00 22.62 -6.08
CA ASN A 127 5.19 21.27 -5.58
C ASN A 127 4.50 20.22 -6.44
N GLY A 128 3.34 20.57 -6.96
CA GLY A 128 2.36 19.64 -7.48
C GLY A 128 1.72 18.78 -6.39
N LYS A 129 0.95 17.78 -6.82
CA LYS A 129 0.26 16.83 -5.96
C LYS A 129 1.22 15.88 -5.25
N VAL A 130 0.79 15.37 -4.09
CA VAL A 130 1.52 14.33 -3.36
C VAL A 130 1.47 13.03 -4.15
N VAL A 131 2.63 12.41 -4.31
CA VAL A 131 2.81 11.13 -5.03
C VAL A 131 2.84 9.97 -4.03
N GLY A 132 3.48 10.17 -2.89
CA GLY A 132 3.59 9.12 -1.88
C GLY A 132 4.20 9.60 -0.58
N MET A 133 4.18 8.70 0.39
CA MET A 133 4.63 8.92 1.75
C MET A 133 5.27 7.64 2.30
N LYS A 134 6.37 7.77 3.05
CA LYS A 134 7.05 6.62 3.65
C LYS A 134 7.46 6.93 5.08
N SER A 135 7.30 5.95 5.97
CA SER A 135 7.95 5.98 7.28
C SER A 135 9.41 5.62 7.06
N ILE A 136 10.31 6.56 7.36
CA ILE A 136 11.72 6.49 6.98
C ILE A 136 12.63 6.88 8.15
N ARG A 137 13.69 6.11 8.34
CA ARG A 137 14.80 6.32 9.27
C ARG A 137 15.96 6.98 8.53
N ASP A 138 16.94 7.50 9.26
CA ASP A 138 18.08 8.20 8.66
C ASP A 138 18.97 7.30 7.79
N VAL A 139 19.00 6.00 8.07
CA VAL A 139 19.81 5.00 7.34
C VAL A 139 19.14 4.50 6.06
N ASP A 140 17.85 4.75 5.87
CA ASP A 140 17.13 4.28 4.69
C ASP A 140 17.52 5.08 3.44
N GLU A 141 17.18 4.52 2.29
CA GLU A 141 17.31 5.18 1.00
C GLU A 141 15.98 5.18 0.23
N LEU A 142 15.93 5.98 -0.83
CA LEU A 142 14.78 6.10 -1.71
C LEU A 142 15.15 5.74 -3.14
N MET A 143 14.31 4.92 -3.76
CA MET A 143 14.22 4.84 -5.21
C MET A 143 13.07 5.72 -5.70
N LEU A 144 13.40 6.63 -6.60
CA LEU A 144 12.48 7.60 -7.19
C LEU A 144 12.39 7.34 -8.69
N ILE A 145 11.17 7.18 -9.19
CA ILE A 145 10.90 6.87 -10.59
C ILE A 145 10.06 7.97 -11.19
N THR A 146 10.55 8.56 -12.28
CA THR A 146 9.82 9.58 -13.03
C THR A 146 8.99 8.97 -14.17
N GLN A 147 8.02 9.73 -14.66
CA GLN A 147 7.13 9.32 -15.75
C GLN A 147 7.91 8.96 -17.02
N ASN A 148 9.03 9.64 -17.26
CA ASN A 148 9.90 9.38 -18.41
C ASN A 148 10.95 8.27 -18.16
N GLY A 149 10.76 7.46 -17.10
CA GLY A 149 11.59 6.29 -16.82
C GLY A 149 12.94 6.60 -16.15
N LYS A 150 13.18 7.83 -15.68
CA LYS A 150 14.39 8.13 -14.91
C LYS A 150 14.27 7.53 -13.52
N ILE A 151 15.24 6.70 -13.16
CA ILE A 151 15.35 6.09 -11.83
C ILE A 151 16.50 6.78 -11.08
N VAL A 152 16.24 7.23 -9.85
CA VAL A 152 17.23 7.89 -8.99
C VAL A 152 17.22 7.24 -7.62
N ARG A 153 18.40 6.84 -7.14
CA ARG A 153 18.64 6.41 -5.76
C ARG A 153 19.19 7.57 -4.95
N THR A 154 18.59 7.85 -3.79
CA THR A 154 18.99 8.96 -2.91
C THR A 154 18.87 8.53 -1.45
N GLY A 155 19.94 8.72 -0.67
CA GLY A 155 19.91 8.56 0.78
C GLY A 155 19.22 9.73 1.49
N MET A 156 19.07 9.63 2.81
CA MET A 156 18.38 10.67 3.58
C MET A 156 19.23 11.91 3.83
N THR A 157 20.55 11.83 3.60
CA THR A 157 21.48 12.94 3.76
C THR A 157 21.04 14.14 2.92
N GLY A 158 20.74 15.26 3.59
CA GLY A 158 20.26 16.49 2.94
C GLY A 158 18.74 16.66 2.95
N ILE A 159 17.95 15.62 3.25
CA ILE A 159 16.51 15.74 3.44
C ILE A 159 16.23 16.15 4.88
N ARG A 160 16.02 17.43 5.12
CA ARG A 160 15.82 17.96 6.48
C ARG A 160 14.44 17.61 7.02
N THR A 161 14.39 17.39 8.34
CA THR A 161 13.14 17.35 9.10
C THR A 161 12.63 18.76 9.32
N ILE A 162 11.41 19.04 8.85
CA ILE A 162 10.76 20.34 8.97
C ILE A 162 9.26 20.17 9.22
N GLY A 163 8.63 21.21 9.77
CA GLY A 163 7.23 21.19 10.18
C GLY A 163 6.24 20.85 9.06
N ARG A 164 5.04 20.45 9.46
CA ARG A 164 4.01 19.96 8.52
C ARG A 164 3.55 21.00 7.50
N ALA A 165 3.18 22.19 7.95
CA ALA A 165 2.54 23.22 7.13
C ALA A 165 3.50 24.02 6.24
N THR A 166 4.49 23.35 5.64
CA THR A 166 5.54 23.91 4.79
C THR A 166 5.46 23.37 3.36
N GLN A 167 6.19 23.97 2.43
CA GLN A 167 6.33 23.46 1.05
C GLN A 167 7.41 22.38 0.92
N GLY A 168 8.28 22.20 1.91
CA GLY A 168 9.41 21.29 1.76
C GLY A 168 10.57 21.87 0.95
N VAL A 169 11.52 21.00 0.62
CA VAL A 169 12.74 21.29 -0.13
C VAL A 169 12.78 20.44 -1.40
N ARG A 170 13.64 20.80 -2.35
CA ARG A 170 13.84 19.99 -3.55
C ARG A 170 14.63 18.74 -3.17
N ILE A 171 14.08 17.56 -3.48
CA ILE A 171 14.71 16.26 -3.25
C ILE A 171 15.36 15.79 -4.54
N ILE A 172 14.68 15.97 -5.67
CA ILE A 172 15.21 15.68 -7.00
C ILE A 172 14.94 16.83 -7.96
N THR A 173 15.87 17.02 -8.89
CA THR A 173 15.67 17.93 -10.02
C THR A 173 14.92 17.21 -11.13
N MET A 174 13.74 17.73 -11.44
CA MET A 174 12.89 17.25 -12.53
C MET A 174 13.31 17.88 -13.86
N LYS A 175 13.23 17.11 -14.95
CA LYS A 175 13.30 17.68 -16.30
C LYS A 175 11.99 18.42 -16.60
N VAL A 176 12.03 19.32 -17.58
CA VAL A 176 10.82 19.97 -18.11
C VAL A 176 9.85 18.88 -18.60
N ASN A 177 8.57 19.03 -18.26
CA ASN A 177 7.51 18.06 -18.58
C ASN A 177 7.73 16.63 -18.03
N ASP A 178 8.54 16.47 -16.98
CA ASP A 178 8.67 15.21 -16.26
C ASP A 178 8.05 15.31 -14.87
N LYS A 179 7.54 14.19 -14.36
CA LYS A 179 6.87 14.09 -13.06
C LYS A 179 7.35 12.87 -12.30
N LEU A 180 7.51 13.01 -11.00
CA LEU A 180 7.70 11.87 -10.11
C LEU A 180 6.39 11.08 -10.06
N VAL A 181 6.46 9.77 -10.31
CA VAL A 181 5.27 8.90 -10.35
C VAL A 181 5.31 7.79 -9.30
N SER A 182 6.49 7.39 -8.85
CA SER A 182 6.64 6.34 -7.85
C SER A 182 7.81 6.58 -6.91
N ILE A 183 7.65 6.11 -5.68
CA ILE A 183 8.60 6.22 -4.57
C ILE A 183 8.65 4.87 -3.87
N ALA A 184 9.82 4.28 -3.79
CA ALA A 184 10.10 3.09 -3.00
C ALA A 184 11.12 3.41 -1.91
N ARG A 185 10.88 2.87 -0.70
CA ARG A 185 11.88 2.85 0.37
C ARG A 185 12.78 1.64 0.14
N VAL A 186 14.09 1.85 0.22
CA VAL A 186 15.10 0.80 0.27
C VAL A 186 15.63 0.81 1.69
N ALA A 187 15.36 -0.27 2.43
CA ALA A 187 15.91 -0.45 3.76
C ALA A 187 17.43 -0.71 3.65
N SER A 188 18.22 -0.14 4.56
CA SER A 188 19.64 -0.47 4.65
C SER A 188 19.80 -1.91 5.13
N GLU A 189 20.80 -2.64 4.61
CA GLU A 189 21.04 -4.06 4.94
C GLU A 189 21.18 -4.32 6.46
N ASP A 190 21.57 -3.32 7.24
CA ASP A 190 21.70 -3.40 8.71
C ASP A 190 20.36 -3.30 9.48
N SER A 191 19.23 -2.99 8.83
CA SER A 191 17.94 -2.75 9.52
C SER A 191 17.03 -3.98 9.62
N ASP A 192 17.39 -5.10 8.99
CA ASP A 192 16.47 -6.20 8.72
C ASP A 192 16.87 -7.50 9.44
N GLN A 193 16.64 -7.56 10.76
CA GLN A 193 16.46 -8.84 11.48
C GLN A 193 14.98 -9.28 11.57
N GLN A 194 14.08 -8.69 10.78
CA GLN A 194 12.66 -9.07 10.72
C GLN A 194 12.10 -9.02 9.29
N SER A 195 12.77 -9.68 8.34
CA SER A 195 12.11 -10.18 7.14
C SER A 195 12.14 -11.70 7.22
N LEU A 196 10.96 -12.33 7.36
CA LEU A 196 10.87 -13.78 7.21
C LEU A 196 11.18 -14.10 5.74
N PRO A 197 12.15 -14.98 5.44
CA PRO A 197 12.39 -15.39 4.07
C PRO A 197 11.12 -15.97 3.46
N PHE A 198 10.72 -15.45 2.30
CA PHE A 198 9.74 -16.10 1.46
C PHE A 198 10.46 -17.17 0.66
N GLU A 199 10.41 -18.42 1.15
CA GLU A 199 10.80 -19.58 0.35
C GLU A 199 9.56 -20.02 -0.46
N PRO A 200 9.55 -19.87 -1.80
CA PRO A 200 8.52 -20.48 -2.61
C PRO A 200 8.68 -21.99 -2.55
N ASP A 201 7.66 -22.68 -2.05
CA ASP A 201 7.59 -24.14 -2.05
C ASP A 201 7.44 -24.65 -3.50
N GLU A 202 8.52 -25.21 -4.03
CA GLU A 202 8.63 -25.77 -5.38
C GLU A 202 7.98 -27.17 -5.52
N SER A 203 7.30 -27.69 -4.49
CA SER A 203 6.77 -29.06 -4.47
C SER A 203 5.38 -29.23 -5.10
N ALA A 204 5.05 -28.53 -6.18
CA ALA A 204 3.82 -28.83 -6.94
C ALA A 204 4.04 -28.86 -8.46
N ALA A 205 5.02 -29.66 -8.89
CA ALA A 205 5.06 -30.24 -10.23
C ALA A 205 4.34 -31.61 -10.24
N GLU A 206 3.74 -31.93 -11.39
CA GLU A 206 2.63 -32.86 -11.67
C GLU A 206 2.89 -34.36 -11.40
N PRO A 207 1.84 -35.21 -11.49
CA PRO A 207 1.64 -35.98 -12.74
C PRO A 207 0.13 -36.15 -13.08
N ALA A 208 -0.33 -36.69 -14.21
CA ALA A 208 0.26 -37.19 -15.45
C ALA A 208 -0.83 -37.21 -16.53
N ASP A 209 -0.35 -37.18 -17.76
CA ASP A 209 -0.97 -37.52 -19.03
C ASP A 209 -1.92 -38.74 -18.97
N ALA A 210 -3.05 -38.65 -19.68
CA ALA A 210 -3.95 -39.77 -19.92
C ALA A 210 -4.28 -39.81 -21.42
N THR A 211 -3.62 -40.74 -22.13
CA THR A 211 -3.97 -41.14 -23.49
C THR A 211 -4.37 -42.61 -23.52
N ASP A 212 -5.60 -42.80 -24.01
CA ASP A 212 -6.23 -43.90 -24.74
C ASP A 212 -5.85 -45.38 -24.54
N ALA A 213 -6.88 -46.21 -24.33
CA ALA A 213 -7.05 -47.44 -25.12
C ALA A 213 -8.51 -47.93 -25.14
N ASP A 214 -9.00 -48.02 -26.36
CA ASP A 214 -10.17 -48.70 -26.89
C ASP A 214 -10.21 -50.21 -26.55
N THR A 215 -11.38 -50.76 -26.24
CA THR A 215 -11.73 -52.17 -26.55
C THR A 215 -13.25 -52.31 -26.74
N ASP A 216 -13.60 -52.48 -28.01
CA ASP A 216 -14.82 -53.06 -28.55
C ASP A 216 -15.14 -54.45 -27.99
N THR A 217 -16.41 -54.72 -27.67
CA THR A 217 -17.15 -55.89 -28.18
C THR A 217 -18.60 -55.95 -27.68
N GLY A 218 -19.54 -56.13 -28.62
CA GLY A 218 -20.68 -57.03 -28.42
C GLY A 218 -22.08 -56.41 -28.35
N ALA A 219 -22.79 -56.41 -29.48
CA ALA A 219 -24.18 -56.03 -29.67
C ALA A 219 -25.21 -56.88 -28.89
N VAL A 220 -26.41 -56.32 -28.66
CA VAL A 220 -27.76 -56.84 -29.02
C VAL A 220 -28.85 -55.89 -28.47
N GLN A 221 -29.64 -55.28 -29.38
CA GLN A 221 -30.98 -54.68 -29.13
C GLN A 221 -32.06 -55.81 -29.08
N PRO A 222 -33.36 -55.63 -28.70
CA PRO A 222 -34.17 -54.41 -28.86
C PRO A 222 -35.44 -54.18 -27.95
N ARG A 223 -36.12 -53.04 -28.23
CA ARG A 223 -37.58 -52.70 -28.10
C ARG A 223 -38.22 -52.26 -26.75
N GLY A 224 -38.91 -51.10 -26.85
CA GLY A 224 -40.24 -50.76 -26.28
C GLY A 224 -40.33 -50.53 -24.76
N TRP A 225 -41.09 -49.61 -24.19
CA TRP A 225 -42.26 -48.82 -24.62
C TRP A 225 -42.41 -47.63 -23.64
N SER A 226 -42.95 -46.50 -24.10
CA SER A 226 -43.44 -45.39 -23.26
C SER A 226 -44.82 -45.67 -22.66
N VAL A 227 -45.02 -45.38 -21.37
CA VAL A 227 -46.20 -44.66 -20.87
C VAL A 227 -45.72 -43.74 -19.77
#